data_AF-A0A1G0S6Z3-F1
#
_entry.id   AF-A0A1G0S6Z3-F1
#
_cell.length_a   1.000
_cell.length_b   1.000
_cell.length_c   1.000
_cell.angle_alpha   90.00
_cell.angle_beta   90.00
_cell.angle_gamma   90.00
#
_symmetry.space_group_name_H-M   'P 1'
#
loop_
_entity.id
_entity.type
_entity.pdbx_description
1 polymer ?
#
loop_
_entity_poly.entity_id
_entity_poly.type
_entity_poly.pdbx_seq_one_letter_code
_entity_poly.pdbx_strand_id
1 'polypeptide(L)'
;MTRQQGNLSEFITGIKKVKDLEDGNKILISESCDNHLQEFEIGKMKIQDWLMLHSKKRLQIDFSIGCGYPDNLSDYSLIVQCNGCSISQKLFSNRIKQAKLMDIPIINYGVLTSYLNGGIPRTILPFNEAVTEWGRERSDYK
;
A
#
# COMPACT_ATOMS: atom_id res chain seq x y z
N MET A 1 -4.81 10.83 -8.13
CA MET A 1 -3.67 11.50 -7.46
C MET A 1 -2.45 10.59 -7.30
N THR A 2 -2.61 9.28 -7.09
CA THR A 2 -1.51 8.30 -6.90
C THR A 2 -0.37 8.39 -7.92
N ARG A 3 -0.65 8.67 -9.20
CA ARG A 3 0.38 8.83 -10.25
C ARG A 3 1.24 10.08 -10.09
N GLN A 4 0.67 11.20 -9.65
CA GLN A 4 1.41 12.47 -9.62
C GLN A 4 2.42 12.53 -8.48
N GLN A 5 2.18 11.80 -7.39
CA GLN A 5 3.04 11.81 -6.20
C GLN A 5 3.82 10.52 -5.97
N GLY A 6 3.49 9.39 -6.61
CA GLY A 6 4.11 8.07 -6.35
C GLY A 6 4.51 7.26 -7.58
N ASN A 7 4.96 6.02 -7.34
CA ASN A 7 5.34 5.05 -8.38
C ASN A 7 4.25 3.98 -8.50
N LEU A 8 3.37 4.13 -9.51
CA LEU A 8 2.23 3.24 -9.68
C LEU A 8 2.66 1.79 -9.87
N SER A 9 3.68 1.52 -10.68
CA SER A 9 4.21 0.16 -10.89
C SER A 9 4.65 -0.47 -9.57
N GLU A 10 5.30 0.30 -8.69
CA GLU A 10 5.70 -0.22 -7.37
C GLU A 10 4.50 -0.64 -6.52
N PHE A 11 3.44 0.18 -6.52
CA PHE A 11 2.24 -0.14 -5.78
C PHE A 11 1.51 -1.36 -6.35
N ILE A 12 1.61 -1.60 -7.66
CA ILE A 12 1.11 -2.83 -8.28
C ILE A 12 1.92 -4.03 -7.83
N THR A 13 3.25 -3.95 -7.79
CA THR A 13 4.09 -5.02 -7.25
C THR A 13 3.73 -5.33 -5.79
N GLY A 14 3.41 -4.31 -4.99
CA GLY A 14 2.91 -4.47 -3.62
C GLY A 14 1.61 -5.27 -3.48
N ILE A 15 0.77 -5.36 -4.53
CA ILE A 15 -0.45 -6.18 -4.52
C ILE A 15 -0.11 -7.67 -4.36
N LYS A 16 1.01 -8.14 -4.92
CA LYS A 16 1.46 -9.53 -4.76
C LYS A 16 1.49 -9.92 -3.28
N LYS A 17 2.08 -9.05 -2.46
CA LYS A 17 2.22 -9.31 -1.04
C LYS A 17 0.88 -9.42 -0.32
N VAL A 18 -0.17 -8.73 -0.80
CA VAL A 18 -1.53 -8.83 -0.23
C VAL A 18 -2.10 -10.25 -0.39
N LYS A 19 -1.76 -10.95 -1.47
CA LYS A 19 -2.17 -12.34 -1.72
C LYS A 19 -1.37 -13.33 -0.87
N ASP A 20 -0.09 -13.03 -0.66
CA ASP A 20 0.86 -13.86 0.09
C ASP A 20 0.92 -13.48 1.59
N LEU A 21 -0.16 -12.87 2.12
CA LEU A 21 -0.26 -12.59 3.55
C LEU A 21 -0.54 -13.88 4.31
N GLU A 22 0.15 -14.03 5.44
CA GLU A 22 -0.03 -15.14 6.36
C GLU A 22 -0.53 -14.65 7.73
N ASP A 23 -1.02 -15.59 8.54
CA ASP A 23 -1.41 -15.29 9.91
C ASP A 23 -0.21 -14.76 10.70
N GLY A 24 -0.42 -13.69 11.46
CA GLY A 24 0.62 -13.02 12.25
C GLY A 24 1.48 -12.02 11.47
N ASN A 25 1.31 -11.88 10.14
CA ASN A 25 1.98 -10.81 9.40
C ASN A 25 1.58 -9.43 9.94
N LYS A 26 2.60 -8.57 10.09
CA LYS A 26 2.43 -7.18 10.52
C LYS A 26 2.28 -6.26 9.33
N ILE A 27 1.25 -5.43 9.33
CA ILE A 27 0.95 -4.47 8.27
C ILE A 27 1.02 -3.07 8.87
N LEU A 28 1.86 -2.21 8.29
CA LEU A 28 1.94 -0.81 8.68
C LEU A 28 1.02 0.03 7.81
N ILE A 29 0.03 0.66 8.42
CA ILE A 29 -0.81 1.65 7.78
C ILE A 29 -0.23 3.04 8.09
N SER A 30 0.22 3.77 7.07
CA SER A 30 1.04 4.97 7.26
C SER A 30 0.43 6.23 6.63
N GLU A 31 0.10 7.19 7.48
CA GLU A 31 -0.32 8.54 7.11
C GLU A 31 0.84 9.53 7.07
N SER A 32 0.70 10.51 6.19
CA SER A 32 1.70 11.56 5.99
C SER A 32 1.38 12.85 6.72
N CYS A 33 0.14 13.04 7.16
CA CYS A 33 -0.31 14.22 7.89
C CYS A 33 -1.41 13.83 8.90
N ASP A 34 -1.63 14.72 9.85
CA ASP A 34 -2.68 14.65 10.87
C ASP A 34 -3.94 15.46 10.48
N ASN A 35 -3.88 16.24 9.40
CA ASN A 35 -4.97 17.10 8.93
C ASN A 35 -6.28 16.35 8.62
N HIS A 36 -6.21 15.03 8.39
CA HIS A 36 -7.36 14.15 8.14
C HIS A 36 -7.51 13.08 9.22
N LEU A 37 -7.09 13.33 10.47
CA LEU A 37 -7.07 12.32 11.54
C LEU A 37 -8.41 11.59 11.73
N GLN A 38 -9.54 12.30 11.65
CA GLN A 38 -10.86 11.69 11.79
C GLN A 38 -11.21 10.77 10.61
N GLU A 39 -10.93 11.21 9.39
CA GLU A 39 -11.10 10.39 8.17
C GLU A 39 -10.14 9.20 8.18
N PHE A 40 -8.93 9.40 8.71
CA PHE A 40 -7.94 8.36 8.89
C PHE A 40 -8.43 7.29 9.86
N GLU A 41 -9.01 7.64 11.01
CA GLU A 41 -9.55 6.63 11.94
C GLU A 41 -10.64 5.76 11.29
N ILE A 42 -11.53 6.37 10.49
CA ILE A 42 -12.54 5.62 9.71
C ILE A 42 -11.88 4.78 8.61
N GLY A 43 -10.91 5.35 7.89
CA GLY A 43 -10.17 4.68 6.82
C GLY A 43 -9.36 3.49 7.34
N LYS A 44 -8.75 3.64 8.51
CA LYS A 44 -8.02 2.62 9.28
C LYS A 44 -8.90 1.42 9.54
N MET A 45 -10.09 1.63 10.12
CA MET A 45 -11.02 0.54 10.42
C MET A 45 -11.44 -0.19 9.13
N LYS A 46 -11.80 0.55 8.08
CA LYS A 46 -12.21 -0.04 6.80
C LYS A 46 -11.10 -0.85 6.14
N ILE A 47 -9.88 -0.34 6.11
CA ILE A 47 -8.77 -1.01 5.44
C ILE A 47 -8.35 -2.26 6.22
N GLN A 48 -8.30 -2.17 7.54
CA GLN A 48 -8.10 -3.32 8.41
C GLN A 48 -9.15 -4.40 8.12
N ASP A 49 -10.43 -4.05 8.11
CA ASP A 49 -11.53 -4.99 7.84
C ASP A 49 -11.42 -5.59 6.45
N TRP A 50 -11.19 -4.78 5.41
CA TRP A 50 -11.06 -5.29 4.05
C TRP A 50 -9.85 -6.21 3.87
N LEU A 51 -8.70 -5.90 4.48
CA LEU A 51 -7.52 -6.76 4.43
C LEU A 51 -7.77 -8.10 5.11
N MET A 52 -8.36 -8.11 6.31
CA MET A 52 -8.69 -9.34 7.03
C MET A 52 -9.74 -10.17 6.29
N LEU A 53 -10.80 -9.54 5.76
CA LEU A 53 -11.85 -10.21 5.00
C LEU A 53 -11.33 -10.81 3.69
N HIS A 54 -10.50 -10.08 2.96
CA HIS A 54 -9.96 -10.52 1.68
C HIS A 54 -8.94 -11.65 1.85
N SER A 55 -7.97 -11.49 2.76
CA SER A 55 -6.93 -12.49 3.02
C SER A 55 -7.46 -13.71 3.78
N LYS A 56 -8.54 -13.55 4.55
CA LYS A 56 -9.02 -14.53 5.54
C LYS A 56 -7.94 -14.90 6.56
N LYS A 57 -7.03 -13.97 6.87
CA LYS A 57 -5.93 -14.13 7.82
C LYS A 57 -6.08 -13.23 9.03
N ARG A 58 -5.44 -13.63 10.13
CA ARG A 58 -5.28 -12.83 11.36
C ARG A 58 -4.04 -11.97 11.24
N LEU A 59 -4.23 -10.73 10.82
CA LEU A 59 -3.15 -9.77 10.60
C LEU A 59 -2.96 -8.88 11.84
N GLN A 60 -1.72 -8.46 12.09
CA GLN A 60 -1.43 -7.42 13.07
C GLN A 60 -1.33 -6.09 12.32
N ILE A 61 -2.17 -5.13 12.67
CA ILE A 61 -2.23 -3.84 11.97
C ILE A 61 -1.74 -2.75 12.90
N ASP A 62 -0.64 -2.10 12.54
CA ASP A 62 -0.11 -0.93 13.23
C ASP A 62 -0.32 0.33 12.39
N PHE A 63 -0.31 1.47 13.07
CA PHE A 63 -0.62 2.76 12.48
C PHE A 63 0.48 3.76 12.79
N SER A 64 0.90 4.52 11.77
CA SER A 64 1.84 5.62 11.93
C SER A 64 1.29 6.87 11.27
N ILE A 65 1.54 8.02 11.89
CA ILE A 65 1.19 9.33 11.35
C ILE A 65 2.44 10.20 11.39
N GLY A 66 2.72 10.90 10.30
CA GLY A 66 3.74 11.94 10.25
C GLY A 66 4.71 11.78 9.09
N CYS A 67 5.85 12.45 9.22
CA CYS A 67 6.80 12.65 8.13
C CYS A 67 7.64 11.42 7.77
N GLY A 68 7.64 10.37 8.60
CA GLY A 68 8.50 9.19 8.44
C GLY A 68 7.85 7.90 8.90
N TYR A 69 8.54 6.79 8.64
CA TYR A 69 8.19 5.48 9.16
C TYR A 69 8.78 5.25 10.56
N PRO A 70 8.19 4.36 11.36
CA PRO A 70 8.75 3.99 12.65
C PRO A 70 10.10 3.26 12.47
N ASP A 71 10.95 3.29 13.49
CA ASP A 71 12.29 2.70 13.45
C ASP A 71 12.28 1.18 13.24
N ASN A 72 11.22 0.52 13.70
CA ASN A 72 11.04 -0.94 13.56
C ASN A 72 10.43 -1.34 12.21
N LEU A 73 10.72 -0.59 11.14
CA LEU A 73 10.09 -0.81 9.83
C LEU A 73 10.32 -2.24 9.31
N SER A 74 11.46 -2.87 9.62
CA SER A 74 11.80 -4.26 9.27
C SER A 74 10.84 -5.32 9.82
N ASP A 75 10.03 -5.00 10.82
CA ASP A 75 9.06 -5.94 11.39
C ASP A 75 7.83 -6.13 10.48
N TYR A 76 7.60 -5.22 9.54
CA TYR A 76 6.38 -5.18 8.74
C TYR A 76 6.55 -5.98 7.45
N SER A 77 5.52 -6.76 7.13
CA SER A 77 5.42 -7.54 5.90
C SER A 77 4.85 -6.73 4.74
N LEU A 78 4.15 -5.61 5.01
CA LEU A 78 3.55 -4.73 4.00
C LEU A 78 3.35 -3.33 4.59
N ILE A 79 3.62 -2.30 3.80
CA ILE A 79 3.27 -0.92 4.11
C ILE A 79 2.09 -0.48 3.23
N VAL A 80 1.04 0.03 3.85
CA VAL A 80 -0.07 0.68 3.18
C VAL A 80 0.06 2.20 3.37
N GLN A 81 0.49 2.88 2.31
CA GLN A 81 0.77 4.31 2.31
C GLN A 81 -0.44 5.12 1.85
N CYS A 82 -0.73 6.21 2.57
CA CYS A 82 -1.75 7.17 2.15
C CYS A 82 -1.41 7.87 0.82
N ASN A 83 -2.30 8.74 0.34
CA ASN A 83 -2.08 9.46 -0.90
C ASN A 83 -1.01 10.56 -0.81
N GLY A 84 -0.60 10.95 0.41
CA GLY A 84 0.44 11.97 0.61
C GLY A 84 0.07 13.36 0.12
N CYS A 85 -1.23 13.71 0.10
CA CYS A 85 -1.73 14.97 -0.46
C CYS A 85 -1.07 16.22 0.16
N SER A 86 -0.75 16.16 1.46
CA SER A 86 -0.16 17.28 2.20
C SER A 86 1.37 17.32 2.20
N ILE A 87 2.05 16.35 1.59
CA ILE A 87 3.52 16.29 1.58
C ILE A 87 4.11 16.49 0.19
N SER A 88 5.36 16.99 0.15
CA SER A 88 6.07 17.19 -1.10
C SER A 88 6.33 15.87 -1.83
N GLN A 89 6.39 15.93 -3.17
CA GLN A 89 6.74 14.76 -4.00
C GLN A 89 8.11 14.16 -3.62
N LYS A 90 9.07 15.00 -3.22
CA LYS A 90 10.39 14.56 -2.74
C LYS A 90 10.26 13.71 -1.48
N LEU A 91 9.48 14.17 -0.50
CA LEU A 91 9.26 13.43 0.74
C LEU A 91 8.53 12.11 0.48
N PHE A 92 7.48 12.13 -0.35
CA PHE A 92 6.74 10.93 -0.72
C PHE A 92 7.64 9.91 -1.45
N SER A 93 8.45 10.37 -2.40
CA SER A 93 9.41 9.52 -3.11
C SER A 93 10.46 8.93 -2.19
N ASN A 94 10.92 9.68 -1.18
CA ASN A 94 11.86 9.17 -0.19
C ASN A 94 11.25 8.04 0.65
N ARG A 95 9.96 8.12 1.01
CA ARG A 95 9.26 7.03 1.70
C ARG A 95 9.23 5.75 0.86
N ILE A 96 8.88 5.85 -0.42
CA ILE A 96 8.92 4.68 -1.34
C ILE A 96 10.34 4.10 -1.41
N LYS A 97 11.37 4.95 -1.52
CA LYS A 97 12.77 4.51 -1.54
C LYS A 97 13.16 3.82 -0.24
N GLN A 98 12.74 4.34 0.92
CA GLN A 98 13.03 3.74 2.22
C GLN A 98 12.41 2.34 2.33
N ALA A 99 11.13 2.18 1.94
CA ALA A 99 10.47 0.88 1.91
C ALA A 99 11.23 -0.13 1.01
N LYS A 100 11.62 0.30 -0.19
CA LYS A 100 12.42 -0.51 -1.12
C LYS A 100 13.79 -0.90 -0.56
N LEU A 101 14.50 0.04 0.07
CA LEU A 101 15.82 -0.22 0.65
C LEU A 101 15.76 -1.27 1.77
N MET A 102 14.62 -1.36 2.45
CA MET A 102 14.37 -2.34 3.50
C MET A 102 13.69 -3.61 2.97
N ASP A 103 13.50 -3.72 1.65
CA ASP A 103 12.82 -4.81 0.96
C ASP A 103 11.39 -5.08 1.47
N ILE A 104 10.68 -4.02 1.85
CA ILE A 104 9.31 -4.11 2.34
C ILE A 104 8.36 -3.66 1.24
N PRO A 105 7.42 -4.54 0.80
CA PRO A 105 6.41 -4.18 -0.16
C PRO A 105 5.59 -2.97 0.31
N ILE A 106 5.34 -2.04 -0.61
CA ILE A 106 4.55 -0.84 -0.36
C ILE A 106 3.39 -0.76 -1.34
N ILE A 107 2.20 -0.44 -0.84
CA ILE A 107 1.00 -0.22 -1.65
C ILE A 107 0.33 1.08 -1.25
N ASN A 108 -0.24 1.81 -2.22
CA ASN A 108 -1.04 3.00 -1.94
C ASN A 108 -2.50 2.63 -1.63
N TYR A 109 -3.16 3.37 -0.74
CA TYR A 109 -4.58 3.17 -0.42
C TYR A 109 -5.51 3.08 -1.63
N GLY A 110 -5.36 3.98 -2.60
CA GLY A 110 -6.22 3.98 -3.79
C GLY A 110 -6.04 2.71 -4.61
N VAL A 111 -4.80 2.22 -4.71
CA VAL A 111 -4.47 0.97 -5.41
C VAL A 111 -5.00 -0.23 -4.65
N LEU A 112 -4.74 -0.31 -3.34
CA LEU A 112 -5.24 -1.37 -2.48
C LEU A 112 -6.77 -1.45 -2.52
N THR A 113 -7.45 -0.33 -2.31
CA THR A 113 -8.92 -0.25 -2.33
C THR A 113 -9.48 -0.64 -3.70
N SER A 114 -8.83 -0.21 -4.80
CA SER A 114 -9.23 -0.61 -6.14
C SER A 114 -9.06 -2.12 -6.36
N TYR A 115 -7.97 -2.70 -5.85
CA TYR A 115 -7.73 -4.15 -5.92
C TYR A 115 -8.77 -4.93 -5.13
N LEU A 116 -8.98 -4.58 -3.86
CA LEU A 116 -9.90 -5.29 -2.94
C LEU A 116 -11.35 -5.24 -3.43
N ASN A 117 -11.76 -4.15 -4.09
CA ASN A 117 -13.10 -4.02 -4.69
C ASN A 117 -13.21 -4.59 -6.12
N GLY A 118 -12.18 -5.27 -6.63
CA GLY A 118 -12.21 -5.89 -7.98
C GLY A 118 -12.08 -4.91 -9.15
N GLY A 119 -11.65 -3.68 -8.90
CA GLY A 119 -11.45 -2.64 -9.92
C GLY A 119 -10.16 -2.80 -10.74
N ILE A 120 -9.15 -3.51 -10.23
CA ILE A 120 -7.92 -3.85 -10.98
C ILE A 120 -8.17 -5.19 -11.74
N PRO A 121 -7.85 -5.29 -13.05
CA PRO A 121 -6.97 -4.41 -13.82
C PRO A 121 -7.64 -3.21 -14.52
N ARG A 122 -8.98 -3.09 -14.49
CA ARG A 122 -9.70 -2.05 -15.25
C ARG A 122 -9.19 -0.64 -14.96
N THR A 123 -8.92 -0.30 -13.70
CA THR A 123 -8.46 1.05 -13.30
C THR A 123 -7.04 1.37 -13.73
N ILE A 124 -6.22 0.37 -14.06
CA ILE A 124 -4.82 0.54 -14.45
C ILE A 124 -4.61 0.48 -15.97
N LEU A 125 -5.63 0.09 -16.75
CA LEU A 125 -5.56 -0.01 -18.22
C LEU A 125 -4.98 1.23 -18.92
N PRO A 126 -5.26 2.49 -18.47
CA PRO A 126 -4.69 3.67 -19.10
C PRO A 126 -3.16 3.84 -18.88
N PHE A 127 -2.52 3.00 -18.07
CA PHE A 127 -1.13 3.13 -17.65
C PHE A 127 -0.34 1.88 -18.05
N ASN A 128 0.37 1.94 -19.19
CA ASN A 128 1.09 0.81 -19.77
C ASN A 128 2.09 0.17 -18.80
N GLU A 129 2.78 0.97 -17.99
CA GLU A 129 3.75 0.50 -17.01
C GLU A 129 3.10 -0.32 -15.89
N ALA A 130 1.88 0.05 -15.48
CA ALA A 130 1.12 -0.66 -14.45
C ALA A 130 0.51 -1.94 -15.01
N VAL A 131 -0.03 -1.90 -16.23
CA VAL A 131 -0.55 -3.09 -16.93
C VAL A 131 0.55 -4.12 -17.16
N THR A 132 1.74 -3.67 -17.57
CA THR A 132 2.90 -4.56 -17.76
C THR A 132 3.27 -5.25 -16.46
N GLU A 133 3.34 -4.51 -15.36
CA GLU A 133 3.71 -5.06 -14.05
C GLU A 133 2.64 -6.02 -13.50
N TRP A 134 1.37 -5.66 -13.65
CA TRP A 134 0.24 -6.56 -13.35
C TRP A 134 0.24 -7.83 -14.22
N GLY A 135 0.66 -7.72 -15.47
CA GLY A 135 0.82 -8.86 -16.38
C GLY A 135 1.91 -9.83 -15.91
N ARG A 136 3.05 -9.31 -15.45
CA ARG A 136 4.12 -10.11 -14.84
C ARG A 136 3.63 -10.86 -13.61
N GLU A 137 2.83 -10.19 -12.76
CA GLU A 137 2.18 -10.83 -11.61
C GLU A 137 1.30 -12.03 -12.00
N ARG A 138 0.58 -11.96 -13.12
CA ARG A 138 -0.23 -13.09 -13.59
C ARG A 138 0.58 -14.23 -14.20
N SER A 139 1.80 -13.96 -14.68
CA SER A 139 2.65 -14.98 -15.31
C SER A 139 3.35 -15.90 -14.32
N ASP A 140 3.39 -15.55 -13.03
CA ASP A 140 3.88 -16.42 -11.94
C ASP A 140 2.89 -17.56 -11.59
N TYR A 141 1.80 -17.71 -12.37
CA TYR A 141 0.75 -18.71 -12.21
C TYR A 141 0.97 -19.94 -13.12
N LYS A 142 2.20 -20.46 -13.16
CA LYS A 142 2.54 -21.66 -13.93
C LYS A 142 3.14 -22.75 -13.06
#